data_AF-A0A7S0C3H3-F1
#
_entry.id   AF-A0A7S0C3H3-F1
#
_cell.length_a   1.000
_cell.length_b   1.000
_cell.length_c   1.000
_cell.angle_alpha   90.00
_cell.angle_beta   90.00
_cell.angle_gamma   90.00
#
_symmetry.space_group_name_H-M   'P 1'
#
loop_
_entity.id
_entity.type
_entity.pdbx_description
1 polymer ?
#
loop_
_entity_poly.entity_id
_entity_poly.type
_entity_poly.pdbx_seq_one_letter_code
_entity_poly.pdbx_strand_id
1 'polypeptide(L)'
;VQKNTDLLPTDLINCACKSSNKLINTELKAAADARPNIGGGRKKSIQTVGEKFKAALSVLMANISKTKTRYVRCIKPNPEKEPLKTNLKSSVEQLRCAGVVAAVTVSRVAFPNRLTHETTFERFYCLLQESIDSSMEEE
;
A
#
# COMPACT_ATOMS: atom_id res chain seq x y z
N VAL A 1 19.66 0.96 16.83
CA VAL A 1 19.08 1.26 18.17
C VAL A 1 18.89 2.77 18.38
N GLN A 2 19.93 3.59 18.20
CA GLN A 2 19.85 5.05 18.43
C GLN A 2 18.75 5.78 17.63
N LYS A 3 18.48 5.39 16.38
CA LYS A 3 17.36 5.96 15.58
C LYS A 3 15.97 5.63 16.15
N ASN A 4 15.82 4.55 16.92
CA ASN A 4 14.53 4.07 17.41
C ASN A 4 14.14 4.70 18.75
N THR A 5 15.11 5.24 19.50
CA THR A 5 14.86 5.78 20.84
C THR A 5 14.33 7.20 20.83
N ASP A 6 14.61 7.99 19.77
CA ASP A 6 14.04 9.34 19.56
C ASP A 6 14.12 10.24 20.81
N LEU A 7 15.26 10.14 21.50
CA LEU A 7 15.54 10.89 22.71
C LEU A 7 16.09 12.26 22.33
N LEU A 8 15.30 13.29 22.60
CA LEU A 8 15.76 14.67 22.62
C LEU A 8 16.38 14.95 24.00
N PRO A 9 17.60 15.50 24.06
CA PRO A 9 18.21 15.90 25.33
C PRO A 9 17.32 16.88 26.10
N THR A 10 17.16 16.67 27.40
CA THR A 10 16.33 17.53 28.27
C THR A 10 16.83 18.97 28.30
N ASP A 11 18.15 19.18 28.21
CA ASP A 11 18.75 20.52 28.19
C ASP A 11 18.37 21.31 26.95
N LEU A 12 18.22 20.63 25.81
CA LEU A 12 17.80 21.24 24.56
C LEU A 12 16.35 21.71 24.65
N ILE A 13 15.48 20.90 25.27
CA ILE A 13 14.08 21.24 25.52
C ILE A 13 13.99 22.46 26.46
N ASN A 14 14.75 22.43 27.55
CA ASN A 14 14.79 23.52 28.53
C ASN A 14 15.32 24.83 27.94
N CYS A 15 16.33 24.75 27.05
CA CYS A 15 16.84 25.90 26.31
C CYS A 15 15.80 26.45 25.33
N ALA A 16 15.14 25.57 24.56
CA ALA A 16 14.11 25.97 23.60
C ALA A 16 12.90 26.64 24.26
N CYS A 17 12.48 26.15 25.43
CA CYS A 17 11.40 26.75 26.22
C CYS A 17 11.75 28.13 26.81
N LYS A 18 13.03 28.54 26.77
CA LYS A 18 13.49 29.89 27.19
C LYS A 18 13.75 30.81 26.00
N SER A 19 13.60 30.32 24.77
CA SER A 19 13.80 31.12 23.56
C SER A 19 12.81 32.29 23.52
N SER A 20 13.30 33.46 23.07
CA SER A 20 12.48 34.64 22.78
C SER A 20 11.58 34.46 21.55
N ASN A 21 11.87 33.47 20.71
CA ASN A 21 11.04 33.14 19.55
C ASN A 21 9.83 32.32 20.00
N LYS A 22 8.64 32.87 19.82
CA LYS A 22 7.36 32.26 20.18
C LYS A 22 7.14 30.90 19.51
N LEU A 23 7.57 30.72 18.27
CA LEU A 23 7.40 29.47 17.53
C LEU A 23 8.24 28.36 18.16
N ILE A 24 9.50 28.65 18.48
CA ILE A 24 10.41 27.67 19.10
C ILE A 24 9.92 27.28 20.49
N ASN A 25 9.54 28.26 21.31
CA ASN A 25 9.06 28.02 22.67
C ASN A 25 7.78 27.16 22.66
N THR A 26 6.80 27.51 21.82
CA THR A 26 5.49 26.88 21.82
C THR A 26 5.55 25.44 21.26
N GLU A 27 6.17 25.26 20.09
CA GLU A 27 6.19 23.96 19.40
C GLU A 27 7.04 22.92 20.16
N LEU A 28 8.20 23.31 20.69
CA LEU A 28 9.07 22.36 21.40
C LEU A 28 8.55 22.02 22.80
N LYS A 29 7.81 22.93 23.44
CA LYS A 29 7.11 22.66 24.70
C LYS A 29 5.97 21.66 24.49
N ALA A 30 5.16 21.86 23.45
CA ALA A 30 4.12 20.90 23.07
C ALA A 30 4.71 19.51 22.74
N ALA A 31 5.86 19.46 22.06
CA ALA A 31 6.57 18.20 21.77
C ALA A 31 7.16 17.51 23.01
N ALA A 32 7.48 18.26 24.07
CA ALA A 32 7.92 17.72 25.35
C ALA A 32 6.76 17.16 26.17
N ASP A 33 5.64 17.89 26.22
CA ASP A 33 4.43 17.53 26.97
C ASP A 33 3.68 16.35 26.33
N ALA A 34 3.78 16.16 25.02
CA ALA A 34 3.23 15.02 24.30
C ALA A 34 3.95 13.68 24.61
N ARG A 35 5.07 13.70 25.37
CA ARG A 35 5.73 12.48 25.84
C ARG A 35 5.03 12.00 27.12
N PRO A 36 4.75 10.69 27.26
CA PRO A 36 4.23 10.18 28.51
C PRO A 36 5.23 10.43 29.66
N ASN A 37 4.75 11.11 30.70
CA ASN A 37 5.50 11.49 31.90
C ASN A 37 6.30 10.31 32.49
N ILE A 38 7.61 10.52 32.69
CA ILE A 38 8.52 9.62 33.42
C ILE A 38 8.41 9.85 34.95
N GLY A 39 7.47 10.69 35.40
CA GLY A 39 7.17 10.91 36.81
C GLY A 39 5.99 10.07 37.29
N GLY A 40 6.27 8.92 37.93
CA GLY A 40 5.27 8.14 38.67
C GLY A 40 5.36 6.63 38.44
N GLY A 41 5.91 5.93 39.42
CA GLY A 41 5.78 4.49 39.70
C GLY A 41 5.50 3.53 38.52
N ARG A 42 6.49 2.68 38.22
CA ARG A 42 6.61 1.69 37.12
C ARG A 42 7.23 2.31 35.88
N LYS A 43 8.41 1.77 35.50
CA LYS A 43 9.16 2.10 34.29
C LYS A 43 8.26 1.99 33.05
N LYS A 44 7.54 3.06 32.70
CA LYS A 44 6.89 3.18 31.40
C LYS A 44 8.01 3.21 30.38
N SER A 45 8.12 2.14 29.60
CA SER A 45 9.07 2.04 28.50
C SER A 45 8.99 3.30 27.66
N ILE A 46 10.14 3.92 27.39
CA ILE A 46 10.23 5.04 26.47
C ILE A 46 9.60 4.60 25.15
N GLN A 47 8.54 5.28 24.73
CA GLN A 47 7.84 4.91 23.52
C GLN A 47 8.77 5.07 22.32
N THR A 48 9.03 3.95 21.65
CA THR A 48 9.98 3.93 20.52
C THR A 48 9.35 4.48 19.25
N VAL A 49 10.18 4.88 18.27
CA VAL A 49 9.68 5.28 16.94
C VAL A 49 8.86 4.17 16.31
N GLY A 50 9.29 2.91 16.46
CA GLY A 50 8.55 1.75 15.97
C GLY A 50 7.16 1.61 16.59
N GLU A 51 7.02 1.84 17.90
CA GLU A 51 5.72 1.79 18.58
C GLU A 51 4.79 2.93 18.14
N LYS A 52 5.31 4.15 17.97
CA LYS A 52 4.55 5.29 17.42
C LYS A 52 4.06 4.98 16.01
N PHE A 53 4.94 4.46 15.14
CA PHE A 53 4.60 4.08 13.78
C PHE A 53 3.56 2.96 13.73
N LYS A 54 3.71 1.92 14.56
CA LYS A 54 2.74 0.82 14.66
C LYS A 54 1.36 1.32 15.06
N ALA A 55 1.27 2.21 16.03
CA ALA A 55 0.00 2.80 16.47
C ALA A 55 -0.65 3.61 15.33
N ALA A 56 0.12 4.50 14.68
CA ALA A 56 -0.36 5.29 13.54
C ALA A 56 -0.83 4.41 12.37
N LEU A 57 -0.06 3.36 12.03
CA LEU A 57 -0.42 2.42 10.98
C LEU A 57 -1.71 1.64 11.33
N SER A 58 -1.88 1.25 12.58
CA SER A 58 -3.09 0.53 13.03
C SER A 58 -4.34 1.40 12.88
N VAL A 59 -4.26 2.68 13.25
CA VAL A 59 -5.35 3.66 13.04
C VAL A 59 -5.65 3.84 11.56
N LEU A 60 -4.62 3.98 10.71
CA LEU A 60 -4.78 4.11 9.27
C LEU A 60 -5.50 2.88 8.67
N MET A 61 -5.06 1.68 9.02
CA MET A 61 -5.67 0.43 8.52
C MET A 61 -7.13 0.29 8.95
N ALA A 62 -7.46 0.70 10.18
CA ALA A 62 -8.84 0.71 10.69
C ALA A 62 -9.74 1.72 9.96
N ASN A 63 -9.18 2.80 9.41
CA ASN A 63 -9.93 3.75 8.58
C ASN A 63 -10.11 3.23 7.15
N ILE A 64 -9.07 2.66 6.56
CA ILE A 64 -9.13 2.08 5.21
C ILE A 64 -10.15 0.94 5.14
N SER A 65 -10.21 0.08 6.17
CA SER A 65 -11.15 -1.06 6.23
C SER A 65 -12.62 -0.66 6.24
N LYS A 66 -12.96 0.58 6.58
CA LYS A 66 -14.33 1.12 6.54
C LYS A 66 -14.76 1.60 5.14
N THR A 67 -13.86 1.58 4.17
CA THR A 67 -14.07 2.14 2.82
C THR A 67 -14.04 1.08 1.74
N LYS A 68 -14.65 1.37 0.58
CA LYS A 68 -14.47 0.56 -0.64
C LYS A 68 -13.14 0.92 -1.29
N THR A 69 -12.15 0.05 -1.14
CA THR A 69 -10.79 0.31 -1.63
C THR A 69 -10.62 0.04 -3.12
N ARG A 70 -9.85 0.90 -3.80
CA ARG A 70 -9.31 0.65 -5.15
C ARG A 70 -7.79 0.68 -5.08
N TYR A 71 -7.14 -0.29 -5.71
CA TYR A 71 -5.69 -0.41 -5.72
C TYR A 71 -5.12 0.12 -7.05
N VAL A 72 -4.12 1.00 -6.97
CA VAL A 72 -3.35 1.49 -8.11
C VAL A 72 -1.89 1.08 -7.91
N ARG A 73 -1.28 0.45 -8.92
CA ARG A 73 0.13 0.04 -8.90
C ARG A 73 0.91 0.90 -9.88
N CYS A 74 1.86 1.67 -9.36
CA CYS A 74 2.78 2.45 -10.18
C CYS A 74 3.95 1.57 -10.63
N ILE A 75 4.31 1.62 -11.91
CA ILE A 75 5.46 0.91 -12.47
C ILE A 75 6.46 1.93 -13.00
N LYS A 76 7.72 1.81 -12.57
CA LYS A 76 8.82 2.60 -13.11
C LYS A 76 9.36 1.89 -14.35
N PRO A 77 9.22 2.46 -15.56
CA PRO A 77 9.56 1.75 -16.80
C PRO A 77 11.07 1.57 -16.97
N ASN A 78 11.88 2.53 -16.53
CA ASN A 78 13.34 2.46 -16.59
C ASN A 78 13.96 3.26 -15.41
N PRO A 79 15.15 2.87 -14.90
CA PRO A 79 15.79 3.57 -13.80
C PRO A 79 16.30 4.98 -14.17
N GLU A 80 16.69 5.18 -15.44
CA GLU A 80 17.30 6.41 -15.97
C GLU A 80 16.33 7.60 -16.08
N LYS A 81 15.02 7.36 -15.95
CA LYS A 81 13.93 8.34 -16.11
C LYS A 81 13.81 8.88 -17.54
N GLU A 82 14.17 8.08 -18.53
CA GLU A 82 14.05 8.44 -19.95
C GLU A 82 12.64 8.16 -20.48
N PRO A 83 12.06 9.05 -21.29
CA PRO A 83 10.78 8.79 -21.93
C PRO A 83 10.91 7.68 -22.98
N LEU A 84 9.81 6.97 -23.26
CA LEU A 84 9.71 5.93 -24.30
C LEU A 84 10.67 4.72 -24.18
N LYS A 85 11.45 4.64 -23.09
CA LYS A 85 12.33 3.51 -22.80
C LYS A 85 11.71 2.64 -21.71
N THR A 86 11.67 1.32 -21.96
CA THR A 86 11.16 0.37 -20.97
C THR A 86 12.17 -0.77 -20.76
N ASN A 87 12.59 -0.93 -19.51
CA ASN A 87 13.34 -2.09 -19.05
C ASN A 87 12.34 -3.17 -18.58
N LEU A 88 12.13 -4.17 -19.44
CA LEU A 88 11.22 -5.29 -19.19
C LEU A 88 11.59 -6.08 -17.94
N LYS A 89 12.88 -6.38 -17.72
CA LYS A 89 13.31 -7.17 -16.56
C LYS A 89 12.94 -6.49 -15.25
N SER A 90 13.21 -5.17 -15.13
CA SER A 90 12.85 -4.39 -13.93
C SER A 90 11.34 -4.26 -13.75
N SER A 91 10.60 -4.04 -14.85
CA SER A 91 9.14 -3.90 -14.78
C SER A 91 8.45 -5.19 -14.34
N VAL A 92 8.90 -6.35 -14.85
CA VAL A 92 8.38 -7.65 -14.44
C VAL A 92 8.67 -7.93 -12.97
N GLU A 93 9.87 -7.57 -12.48
CA GLU A 93 10.20 -7.74 -11.07
C GLU A 93 9.32 -6.88 -10.17
N GLN A 94 9.06 -5.63 -10.56
CA GLN A 94 8.10 -4.77 -9.86
C GLN A 94 6.70 -5.40 -9.80
N LEU A 95 6.22 -6.02 -10.88
CA LEU A 95 4.92 -6.71 -10.90
C LEU A 95 4.88 -7.91 -9.95
N ARG A 96 5.99 -8.65 -9.81
CA ARG A 96 6.10 -9.74 -8.83
C ARG A 96 6.09 -9.21 -7.40
N CYS A 97 6.95 -8.24 -7.08
CA CYS A 97 7.04 -7.64 -5.75
C CYS A 97 5.75 -6.90 -5.33
N ALA A 98 5.04 -6.30 -6.29
CA ALA A 98 3.74 -5.66 -6.06
C ALA A 98 2.59 -6.67 -5.90
N GLY A 99 2.84 -7.97 -6.08
CA GLY A 99 1.85 -9.04 -5.95
C GLY A 99 0.86 -9.12 -7.11
N VAL A 100 1.09 -8.43 -8.23
CA VAL A 100 0.19 -8.43 -9.39
C VAL A 100 0.12 -9.82 -10.00
N VAL A 101 1.26 -10.48 -10.15
CA VAL A 101 1.32 -11.86 -10.67
C VAL A 101 0.55 -12.82 -9.77
N ALA A 102 0.70 -12.70 -8.45
CA ALA A 102 -0.05 -13.52 -7.49
C ALA A 102 -1.56 -13.26 -7.57
N ALA A 103 -1.97 -11.99 -7.70
CA ALA A 103 -3.37 -11.62 -7.85
C ALA A 103 -4.01 -12.20 -9.13
N VAL A 104 -3.28 -12.18 -10.25
CA VAL A 104 -3.72 -12.82 -11.49
C VAL A 104 -3.85 -14.33 -11.29
N THR A 105 -2.89 -14.98 -10.64
CA THR A 105 -2.95 -16.42 -10.35
C THR A 105 -4.17 -16.80 -9.53
N VAL A 106 -4.45 -16.08 -8.44
CA VAL A 106 -5.65 -16.30 -7.63
C VAL A 106 -6.92 -16.08 -8.46
N SER A 107 -6.94 -15.05 -9.30
CA SER A 107 -8.11 -14.75 -10.14
C SER A 107 -8.40 -15.86 -11.16
N ARG A 108 -7.39 -16.55 -11.68
CA ARG A 108 -7.56 -17.65 -12.64
C ARG A 108 -8.31 -18.85 -12.06
N VAL A 109 -8.20 -19.09 -10.75
CA VAL A 109 -8.94 -20.16 -10.06
C VAL A 109 -10.44 -19.86 -9.99
N ALA A 110 -10.82 -18.58 -10.12
CA ALA A 110 -12.21 -18.11 -9.98
C ALA A 110 -12.97 -17.94 -11.31
N PHE A 111 -12.48 -18.52 -12.41
CA PHE A 111 -13.04 -18.35 -13.76
C PHE A 111 -13.22 -16.85 -14.13
N PRO A 112 -12.11 -16.12 -14.33
CA PRO A 112 -12.14 -14.65 -14.44
C PRO A 112 -12.75 -14.17 -15.77
N ASN A 113 -12.77 -15.03 -16.79
CA ASN A 113 -13.36 -14.72 -18.09
C ASN A 113 -14.87 -14.95 -18.01
N ARG A 114 -15.64 -13.86 -17.91
CA ARG A 114 -17.10 -13.87 -17.92
C ARG A 114 -17.58 -13.11 -19.15
N LEU A 115 -18.17 -13.84 -20.09
CA LEU A 115 -18.76 -13.28 -21.30
C LEU A 115 -20.28 -13.44 -21.21
N THR A 116 -21.03 -12.50 -21.79
CA THR A 116 -22.48 -12.67 -21.97
C THR A 116 -22.73 -13.72 -23.05
N HIS A 117 -23.95 -14.27 -23.07
CA HIS A 117 -24.33 -15.25 -24.09
C HIS A 117 -24.21 -14.69 -25.51
N GLU A 118 -24.69 -13.47 -25.73
CA GLU A 118 -24.60 -12.76 -27.02
C GLU A 118 -23.16 -12.67 -27.51
N THR A 119 -22.24 -12.12 -26.71
CA THR A 119 -20.81 -12.00 -27.09
C THR A 119 -20.15 -13.35 -27.29
N THR A 120 -20.55 -14.37 -26.53
CA THR A 120 -20.02 -15.73 -26.69
C THR A 120 -20.48 -16.32 -28.02
N PHE A 121 -21.77 -16.21 -28.34
CA PHE A 121 -22.34 -16.71 -29.58
C PHE A 121 -21.72 -16.02 -30.79
N GLU A 122 -21.72 -14.68 -30.83
CA GLU A 122 -21.12 -13.92 -31.93
C GLU A 122 -19.64 -14.26 -32.14
N ARG A 123 -18.87 -14.35 -31.04
CA ARG A 123 -17.42 -14.58 -31.12
C ARG A 123 -17.05 -16.00 -31.56
N PHE A 124 -17.84 -17.00 -31.16
CA PHE A 124 -17.55 -18.41 -31.40
C PHE A 124 -18.49 -19.04 -32.43
N TYR A 125 -19.34 -18.26 -33.10
CA TYR A 125 -20.28 -18.73 -34.11
C TYR A 125 -19.59 -19.54 -35.22
N CYS A 126 -18.42 -19.09 -35.68
CA CYS A 126 -17.66 -19.79 -36.72
C CYS A 126 -17.23 -21.20 -36.33
N LEU A 127 -17.16 -21.52 -35.03
CA LEU A 127 -16.83 -22.87 -34.55
C LEU A 127 -18.05 -23.81 -34.59
N LEU A 128 -19.27 -23.29 -34.76
CA LEU A 128 -20.50 -24.09 -34.83
C LEU A 128 -20.77 -24.66 -36.22
N GLN A 129 -20.09 -24.17 -37.27
CA GLN A 129 -20.35 -24.60 -38.65
C GLN A 129 -20.06 -26.09 -38.90
N GLU A 130 -19.12 -26.72 -38.16
CA GLU A 130 -18.88 -28.17 -38.27
C GLU A 130 -19.98 -29.04 -37.62
N SER A 131 -20.75 -28.47 -36.68
CA SER A 131 -21.78 -29.22 -35.93
C SER A 131 -23.17 -29.19 -36.56
N ILE A 132 -23.44 -28.24 -37.46
CA ILE A 132 -24.75 -28.10 -38.11
C ILE A 132 -24.85 -29.00 -39.34
N ASP A 133 -23.77 -29.19 -40.11
CA ASP A 133 -23.76 -30.07 -41.29
C ASP A 133 -24.03 -31.54 -40.94
N SER A 134 -23.64 -32.01 -39.75
CA SER A 134 -23.91 -33.38 -39.29
C SER A 134 -25.32 -33.59 -38.70
N SER A 135 -26.06 -32.51 -38.46
CA SER A 135 -27.44 -32.57 -37.92
C SER A 135 -28.51 -32.47 -39.01
N MET A 136 -28.13 -32.15 -40.25
CA MET A 136 -29.05 -31.93 -41.38
C MET A 136 -29.01 -33.06 -42.43
N GLU A 137 -28.28 -34.15 -42.18
CA GLU A 137 -28.34 -35.40 -42.98
C GLU A 137 -29.30 -36.46 -42.39
N GLU A 138 -29.92 -36.22 -41.22
CA GLU A 138 -30.95 -37.08 -40.64
C GLU A 138 -32.32 -36.37 -40.56
N GLU A 139 -32.94 -36.08 -41.71
CA GLU A 139 -34.41 -35.97 -41.86
C GLU A 139 -34.81 -36.25 -43.32
#